data_AF-A0AAU7PE77-F1
#
_entry.id   AF-A0AAU7PE77-F1
#
_cell.length_a   1.000
_cell.length_b   1.000
_cell.length_c   1.000
_cell.angle_alpha   90.00
_cell.angle_beta   90.00
_cell.angle_gamma   90.00
#
_symmetry.space_group_name_H-M   'P 1'
#
loop_
_entity.id
_entity.type
_entity.pdbx_description
1 polymer ?
#
loop_
_entity_poly.entity_id
_entity_poly.type
_entity_poly.pdbx_seq_one_letter_code
_entity_poly.pdbx_strand_id
1 'polypeptide(L)'
;MRGTQAAVYDGDQPGTCTLEIAKTGAGAAIRAATGSEHACREYCGGNGSFEGDYLPLAAACEPTAVQRTRTAFQSLYDRKDYAKAEATLAPLYRSCLATSSFSDEGAIRNDYAITQHRLGDDAECLQALAPYRGDANRSDEAIADGMSPAIVDDYLGVIRAARTNLKLCGHGAAG
;
A
#
# COMPACT_ATOMS: atom_id res chain seq x y z
N MET A 1 -13.64 -12.16 24.90
CA MET A 1 -13.07 -10.80 24.94
C MET A 1 -13.67 -10.04 26.11
N ARG A 2 -12.98 -10.01 27.25
CA ARG A 2 -13.27 -9.05 28.34
C ARG A 2 -12.02 -8.17 28.42
N GLY A 3 -12.14 -6.90 28.06
CA GLY A 3 -11.02 -5.94 28.03
C GLY A 3 -10.46 -5.69 26.64
N THR A 4 -9.72 -4.57 26.52
CA THR A 4 -9.00 -4.09 25.33
C THR A 4 -7.71 -4.89 25.09
N GLN A 5 -7.58 -6.11 25.62
CA GLN A 5 -6.40 -6.95 25.51
C GLN A 5 -6.77 -8.39 25.12
N ALA A 6 -5.91 -9.04 24.34
CA ALA A 6 -6.05 -10.42 23.90
C ALA A 6 -4.69 -11.13 23.86
N ALA A 7 -4.60 -12.33 24.44
CA ALA A 7 -3.42 -13.19 24.28
C ALA A 7 -3.51 -13.97 22.96
N VAL A 8 -2.39 -14.11 22.26
CA VAL A 8 -2.22 -15.04 21.14
C VAL A 8 -2.06 -16.44 21.74
N TYR A 9 -2.73 -17.44 21.17
CA TYR A 9 -2.76 -18.80 21.72
C TYR A 9 -1.69 -19.70 21.08
N ASP A 10 -1.06 -20.54 21.92
CA ASP A 10 -0.18 -21.65 21.55
C ASP A 10 -0.95 -22.96 21.76
N GLY A 11 -1.63 -23.42 20.70
CA GLY A 11 -2.62 -24.49 20.80
C GLY A 11 -3.81 -24.05 21.66
N ASP A 12 -4.10 -24.79 22.73
CA ASP A 12 -5.23 -24.51 23.62
C ASP A 12 -4.86 -23.59 24.80
N GLN A 13 -3.60 -23.15 24.91
CA GLN A 13 -3.13 -22.31 26.01
C GLN A 13 -2.83 -20.88 25.53
N PRO A 14 -3.08 -19.84 26.35
CA PRO A 14 -2.63 -18.49 26.05
C PRO A 14 -1.10 -18.44 26.07
N GLY A 15 -0.51 -17.93 24.99
CA GLY A 15 0.93 -17.68 24.85
C GLY A 15 1.36 -16.38 25.53
N THR A 16 2.64 -16.04 25.37
CA THR A 16 3.25 -14.85 25.99
C THR A 16 3.01 -13.56 25.21
N CYS A 17 2.63 -13.64 23.93
CA CYS A 17 2.25 -12.48 23.15
C CYS A 17 0.84 -12.01 23.55
N THR A 18 0.75 -10.84 24.16
CA THR A 18 -0.48 -10.13 24.45
C THR A 18 -0.59 -8.89 23.58
N LEU A 19 -1.76 -8.69 22.99
CA LEU A 19 -2.09 -7.58 22.11
C LEU A 19 -3.06 -6.64 22.81
N GLU A 20 -2.92 -5.34 22.57
CA GLU A 20 -3.90 -4.31 22.86
C GLU A 20 -4.75 -4.04 21.61
N ILE A 21 -6.06 -3.99 21.79
CA ILE A 21 -7.06 -3.75 20.75
C ILE A 21 -7.83 -2.49 21.12
N ALA A 22 -7.61 -1.43 20.36
CA ALA A 22 -8.31 -0.17 20.49
C ALA A 22 -9.23 0.05 19.29
N LYS A 23 -10.48 0.48 19.52
CA LYS A 23 -11.38 0.85 18.43
C LYS A 23 -10.88 2.12 17.74
N THR A 24 -10.78 2.12 16.40
CA THR A 24 -10.45 3.32 15.61
C THR A 24 -11.47 3.48 14.49
N GLY A 25 -12.31 4.51 14.57
CA GLY A 25 -13.42 4.70 13.62
C GLY A 25 -14.28 3.43 13.46
N ALA A 26 -14.31 2.89 12.24
CA ALA A 26 -15.01 1.65 11.89
C ALA A 26 -14.15 0.37 12.04
N GLY A 27 -12.86 0.51 12.34
CA GLY A 27 -11.90 -0.58 12.50
C GLY A 27 -11.32 -0.69 13.91
N ALA A 28 -10.14 -1.32 14.00
CA ALA A 28 -9.39 -1.47 15.23
C ALA A 28 -7.89 -1.29 15.01
N ALA A 29 -7.21 -0.68 15.97
CA ALA A 29 -5.77 -0.67 16.07
C ALA A 29 -5.36 -1.82 16.98
N ILE A 30 -4.54 -2.71 16.44
CA ILE A 30 -3.90 -3.79 17.19
C ILE A 30 -2.46 -3.40 17.41
N ARG A 31 -1.99 -3.42 18.65
CA ARG A 31 -0.61 -3.16 19.04
C ARG A 31 -0.15 -4.24 20.00
N ALA A 32 1.15 -4.47 20.15
CA ALA A 32 1.63 -5.29 21.25
C ALA A 32 1.29 -4.57 22.57
N ALA A 33 0.79 -5.31 23.56
CA ALA A 33 0.63 -4.76 24.90
C ALA A 33 2.00 -4.36 25.45
N THR A 34 2.05 -3.32 26.29
CA THR A 34 3.31 -2.85 26.86
C THR A 34 4.07 -3.98 27.55
N GLY A 35 5.32 -4.21 27.13
CA GLY A 35 6.17 -5.29 27.65
C GLY A 35 6.01 -6.64 26.93
N SER A 36 5.14 -6.73 25.93
CA SER A 36 4.90 -7.93 25.11
C SER A 36 5.48 -7.83 23.70
N GLU A 37 6.18 -6.75 23.36
CA GLU A 37 6.64 -6.43 22.00
C GLU A 37 7.60 -7.50 21.47
N HIS A 38 8.51 -7.98 22.31
CA HIS A 38 9.46 -9.03 21.93
C HIS A 38 8.76 -10.37 21.69
N ALA A 39 7.89 -10.79 22.62
CA ALA A 39 7.14 -12.05 22.50
C ALA A 39 6.25 -12.08 21.24
N CYS A 40 5.60 -10.96 20.91
CA CYS A 40 4.80 -10.86 19.70
C CYS A 40 5.63 -10.89 18.41
N ARG A 41 6.81 -10.28 18.42
CA ARG A 41 7.76 -10.36 17.31
C ARG A 41 8.28 -11.78 17.09
N GLU A 42 8.62 -12.50 18.17
CA GLU A 42 9.05 -13.90 18.07
C GLU A 42 7.97 -14.78 17.45
N TYR A 43 6.70 -14.56 17.83
CA TYR A 43 5.57 -15.30 17.29
C TYR A 43 5.40 -15.09 15.77
N CYS A 44 5.52 -13.85 15.29
CA CYS A 44 5.37 -13.53 13.87
C CYS A 44 6.63 -13.80 13.02
N GLY A 45 7.78 -14.03 13.67
CA GLY A 45 9.09 -14.06 13.02
C GLY A 45 9.57 -12.68 12.56
N GLY A 46 10.74 -12.64 11.91
CA GLY A 46 11.43 -11.38 11.57
C GLY A 46 10.75 -10.48 10.53
N ASN A 47 9.77 -11.00 9.77
CA ASN A 47 9.13 -10.30 8.66
C ASN A 47 7.64 -10.02 8.90
N GLY A 48 7.12 -10.32 10.08
CA GLY A 48 5.70 -10.21 10.40
C GLY A 48 5.44 -9.41 11.66
N SER A 49 4.21 -8.93 11.78
CA SER A 49 3.68 -8.32 12.99
C SER A 49 2.17 -8.48 13.03
N PHE A 50 1.61 -8.56 14.23
CA PHE A 50 0.17 -8.36 14.47
C PHE A 50 -0.20 -6.87 14.51
N GLU A 51 0.79 -6.00 14.62
CA GLU A 51 0.55 -4.58 14.81
C GLU A 51 0.11 -3.91 13.52
N GLY A 52 -1.00 -3.19 13.59
CA GLY A 52 -1.54 -2.49 12.44
C GLY A 52 -2.95 -1.95 12.68
N ASP A 53 -3.44 -1.21 11.71
CA ASP A 53 -4.83 -0.75 11.69
C ASP A 53 -5.66 -1.69 10.81
N TYR A 54 -6.61 -2.36 11.44
CA TYR A 54 -7.49 -3.33 10.83
C TYR A 54 -8.78 -2.63 10.43
N LEU A 55 -8.86 -2.25 9.16
CA LEU A 55 -9.98 -1.52 8.59
C LEU A 55 -10.94 -2.47 7.86
N PRO A 56 -12.26 -2.21 7.89
CA PRO A 56 -13.19 -2.95 7.05
C PRO A 56 -12.85 -2.71 5.57
N LEU A 57 -12.73 -3.79 4.80
CA LEU A 57 -12.50 -3.71 3.36
C LEU A 57 -13.77 -3.24 2.66
N ALA A 58 -13.69 -2.12 1.93
CA ALA A 58 -14.81 -1.69 1.10
C ALA A 58 -15.02 -2.66 -0.07
N ALA A 59 -16.27 -2.88 -0.48
CA ALA A 59 -16.59 -3.83 -1.56
C ALA A 59 -15.85 -3.55 -2.88
N ALA A 60 -15.59 -2.28 -3.20
CA ALA A 60 -14.80 -1.90 -4.37
C ALA A 60 -13.33 -2.31 -4.31
N CYS A 61 -12.82 -2.55 -3.09
CA CYS A 61 -11.44 -2.90 -2.79
C CYS A 61 -11.24 -4.42 -2.65
N GLU A 62 -12.30 -5.22 -2.81
CA GLU A 62 -12.16 -6.67 -2.90
C GLU A 62 -11.29 -7.07 -4.10
N PRO A 63 -10.46 -8.12 -4.00
CA PRO A 63 -9.51 -8.47 -5.06
C PRO A 63 -10.15 -8.63 -6.44
N THR A 64 -11.34 -9.24 -6.52
CA THR A 64 -12.04 -9.43 -7.80
C THR A 64 -12.59 -8.13 -8.38
N ALA A 65 -12.99 -7.18 -7.53
CA ALA A 65 -13.47 -5.86 -7.93
C ALA A 65 -12.31 -4.97 -8.38
N VAL A 66 -11.19 -4.99 -7.65
CA VAL A 66 -9.94 -4.31 -8.01
C VAL A 66 -9.45 -4.80 -9.37
N GLN A 67 -9.32 -6.11 -9.56
CA GLN A 67 -8.85 -6.69 -10.81
C GLN A 67 -9.74 -6.29 -12.00
N ARG A 68 -11.06 -6.39 -11.85
CA ARG A 68 -12.02 -6.01 -12.91
C ARG A 68 -11.87 -4.53 -13.28
N THR A 69 -11.76 -3.66 -12.27
CA THR A 69 -11.60 -2.21 -12.46
C THR A 69 -10.29 -1.89 -13.16
N ARG A 70 -9.18 -2.52 -12.74
CA ARG A 70 -7.86 -2.33 -13.36
C ARG A 70 -7.82 -2.83 -14.81
N THR A 71 -8.46 -3.97 -15.12
CA THR A 71 -8.59 -4.44 -16.51
C THR A 71 -9.40 -3.46 -17.38
N ALA A 72 -10.50 -2.91 -16.86
CA ALA A 72 -11.29 -1.91 -17.56
C ALA A 72 -10.50 -0.61 -17.77
N PHE A 73 -9.79 -0.14 -16.74
CA PHE A 73 -8.88 0.99 -16.78
C PHE A 73 -7.83 0.81 -17.89
N GLN A 74 -7.11 -0.31 -17.90
CA GLN A 74 -6.05 -0.57 -18.88
C GLN A 74 -6.60 -0.48 -20.31
N SER A 75 -7.75 -1.09 -20.56
CA SER A 75 -8.40 -1.04 -21.89
C SER A 75 -8.76 0.38 -22.32
N LEU A 76 -9.21 1.24 -21.39
CA LEU A 76 -9.52 2.65 -21.67
C LEU A 76 -8.25 3.46 -21.89
N TYR A 77 -7.24 3.26 -21.05
CA TYR A 77 -5.95 3.92 -21.13
C TYR A 77 -5.22 3.61 -22.44
N ASP A 78 -5.21 2.34 -22.87
CA ASP A 78 -4.59 1.91 -24.13
C ASP A 78 -5.26 2.53 -25.36
N ARG A 79 -6.57 2.76 -25.30
CA ARG A 79 -7.33 3.51 -26.32
C ARG A 79 -7.16 5.03 -26.21
N LYS A 80 -6.36 5.51 -25.25
CA LYS A 80 -6.14 6.92 -24.94
C LYS A 80 -7.40 7.68 -24.51
N ASP A 81 -8.42 6.97 -24.03
CA ASP A 81 -9.60 7.58 -23.41
C ASP A 81 -9.28 7.90 -21.94
N TYR A 82 -8.33 8.81 -21.74
CA TYR A 82 -7.74 9.08 -20.43
C TYR A 82 -8.75 9.62 -19.41
N ALA A 83 -9.74 10.38 -19.86
CA ALA A 83 -10.79 10.89 -18.98
C ALA A 83 -11.66 9.75 -18.42
N LYS A 84 -12.04 8.76 -19.25
CA LYS A 84 -12.77 7.58 -18.75
C LYS A 84 -11.88 6.63 -17.97
N ALA A 85 -10.60 6.51 -18.35
CA ALA A 85 -9.63 5.72 -17.60
C ALA A 85 -9.49 6.26 -16.17
N GLU A 86 -9.31 7.57 -16.02
CA GLU A 86 -9.28 8.26 -14.73
C GLU A 86 -10.56 7.97 -13.94
N ALA A 87 -11.73 8.26 -14.50
CA ALA A 87 -13.01 8.07 -13.82
C ALA A 87 -13.23 6.62 -13.36
N THR A 88 -12.67 5.66 -14.10
CA THR A 88 -12.72 4.22 -13.78
C THR A 88 -11.80 3.86 -12.62
N LEU A 89 -10.58 4.39 -12.59
CA LEU A 89 -9.55 4.03 -11.61
C LEU A 89 -9.66 4.83 -10.30
N ALA A 90 -10.12 6.07 -10.38
CA ALA A 90 -10.12 7.02 -9.27
C ALA A 90 -10.85 6.54 -8.00
N PRO A 91 -11.94 5.75 -8.06
CA PRO A 91 -12.54 5.15 -6.86
C PRO A 91 -11.57 4.25 -6.09
N LEU A 92 -10.74 3.46 -6.79
CA LEU A 92 -9.71 2.63 -6.14
C LEU A 92 -8.63 3.50 -5.50
N TYR A 93 -8.13 4.50 -6.23
CA TYR A 93 -7.12 5.43 -5.71
C TYR A 93 -7.60 6.17 -4.45
N ARG A 94 -8.87 6.57 -4.39
CA ARG A 94 -9.39 7.31 -3.23
C ARG A 94 -9.73 6.42 -2.03
N SER A 95 -10.13 5.17 -2.25
CA SER A 95 -10.81 4.38 -1.21
C SER A 95 -10.06 3.13 -0.78
N CYS A 96 -9.14 2.61 -1.61
CA CYS A 96 -8.57 1.28 -1.39
C CYS A 96 -7.15 1.28 -0.84
N LEU A 97 -6.38 2.35 -1.04
CA LEU A 97 -4.94 2.37 -0.74
C LEU A 97 -4.63 1.99 0.71
N ALA A 98 -5.44 2.45 1.67
CA ALA A 98 -5.25 2.16 3.11
C ALA A 98 -5.42 0.67 3.47
N THR A 99 -6.02 -0.13 2.60
CA THR A 99 -6.25 -1.57 2.77
C THR A 99 -5.55 -2.41 1.70
N SER A 100 -4.81 -1.76 0.80
CA SER A 100 -4.11 -2.43 -0.30
C SER A 100 -2.80 -3.04 0.18
N SER A 101 -2.37 -4.12 -0.48
CA SER A 101 -0.98 -4.55 -0.42
C SER A 101 -0.06 -3.44 -0.96
N PHE A 102 1.21 -3.43 -0.56
CA PHE A 102 2.17 -2.43 -1.07
C PHE A 102 2.27 -2.45 -2.60
N SER A 103 2.13 -3.63 -3.20
CA SER A 103 2.22 -3.82 -4.66
C SER A 103 0.97 -3.29 -5.36
N ASP A 104 -0.22 -3.58 -4.85
CA ASP A 104 -1.47 -3.04 -5.38
C ASP A 104 -1.54 -1.51 -5.20
N GLU A 105 -1.17 -1.00 -4.03
CA GLU A 105 -1.09 0.44 -3.78
C GLU A 105 -0.15 1.11 -4.78
N GLY A 106 1.04 0.54 -4.95
CA GLY A 106 2.05 1.02 -5.89
C GLY A 106 1.56 1.03 -7.33
N ALA A 107 0.90 -0.03 -7.75
CA ALA A 107 0.33 -0.14 -9.08
C ALA A 107 -0.78 0.90 -9.31
N ILE A 108 -1.74 1.03 -8.38
CA ILE A 108 -2.85 1.98 -8.47
C ILE A 108 -2.33 3.43 -8.50
N ARG A 109 -1.37 3.78 -7.63
CA ARG A 109 -0.76 5.11 -7.61
C ARG A 109 -0.04 5.43 -8.91
N ASN A 110 0.73 4.49 -9.46
CA ASN A 110 1.43 4.68 -10.73
C ASN A 110 0.48 4.84 -11.91
N ASP A 111 -0.54 3.97 -12.00
CA ASP A 111 -1.58 4.02 -13.03
C ASP A 111 -2.36 5.36 -12.98
N TYR A 112 -2.72 5.79 -11.77
CA TYR A 112 -3.43 7.05 -11.56
C TYR A 112 -2.54 8.24 -11.92
N ALA A 113 -1.30 8.27 -11.42
CA ALA A 113 -0.35 9.36 -11.65
C ALA A 113 -0.09 9.60 -13.14
N ILE A 114 0.24 8.56 -13.91
CA ILE A 114 0.47 8.73 -15.35
C ILE A 114 -0.78 9.18 -16.08
N THR A 115 -1.97 8.75 -15.62
CA THR A 115 -3.24 9.20 -16.19
C THR A 115 -3.47 10.70 -15.96
N GLN A 116 -3.15 11.20 -14.76
CA GLN A 116 -3.24 12.64 -14.45
C GLN A 116 -2.30 13.46 -15.35
N HIS A 117 -1.06 13.01 -15.54
CA HIS A 117 -0.14 13.62 -16.50
C HIS A 117 -0.71 13.66 -17.92
N ARG A 118 -1.32 12.56 -18.39
CA ARG A 118 -1.97 12.52 -19.72
C ARG A 118 -3.14 13.49 -19.86
N LEU A 119 -3.76 13.88 -18.74
CA LEU A 119 -4.81 14.89 -18.67
C LEU A 119 -4.27 16.31 -18.47
N GLY A 120 -2.95 16.47 -18.33
CA GLY A 120 -2.28 17.76 -18.12
C GLY A 120 -2.24 18.21 -16.66
N ASP A 121 -2.57 17.33 -15.71
CA ASP A 121 -2.50 17.62 -14.26
C ASP A 121 -1.24 17.00 -13.65
N ASP A 122 -0.11 17.65 -13.89
CA ASP A 122 1.17 17.23 -13.31
C ASP A 122 1.22 17.39 -11.78
N ALA A 123 0.41 18.29 -11.21
CA ALA A 123 0.34 18.51 -9.77
C ALA A 123 -0.28 17.28 -9.07
N GLU A 124 -1.42 16.79 -9.56
CA GLU A 124 -2.06 15.59 -9.03
C GLU A 124 -1.20 14.34 -9.32
N CYS A 125 -0.54 14.26 -10.49
CA CYS A 125 0.42 13.19 -10.74
C CYS A 125 1.52 13.14 -9.66
N LEU A 126 2.14 14.30 -9.39
CA LEU A 126 3.18 14.47 -8.39
C LEU A 126 2.68 14.13 -6.98
N GLN A 127 1.43 14.43 -6.68
CA GLN A 127 0.80 14.11 -5.40
C GLN A 127 0.58 12.61 -5.24
N ALA A 128 0.08 11.93 -6.28
CA ALA A 128 -0.18 10.49 -6.26
C ALA A 128 1.08 9.66 -5.96
N LEU A 129 2.24 10.11 -6.46
CA LEU A 129 3.54 9.47 -6.29
C LEU A 129 4.36 9.99 -5.10
N ALA A 130 3.82 10.93 -4.31
CA ALA A 130 4.56 11.54 -3.19
C ALA A 130 5.20 10.53 -2.22
N PRO A 131 4.54 9.40 -1.85
CA PRO A 131 5.14 8.40 -0.96
C PRO A 131 6.43 7.76 -1.51
N TYR A 132 6.58 7.68 -2.83
CA TYR A 132 7.70 6.98 -3.47
C TYR A 132 8.88 7.89 -3.82
N ARG A 133 8.79 9.21 -3.58
CA ARG A 133 9.85 10.16 -3.96
C ARG A 133 11.20 9.87 -3.31
N GLY A 134 11.20 9.48 -2.04
CA GLY A 134 12.43 9.15 -1.31
C GLY A 134 13.16 7.98 -1.94
N ASP A 135 12.44 6.88 -2.17
CA ASP A 135 13.02 5.68 -2.77
C ASP A 135 13.30 5.83 -4.25
N ALA A 136 12.52 6.64 -4.97
CA ALA A 136 12.80 6.97 -6.36
C ALA A 136 14.20 7.63 -6.55
N ASN A 137 14.74 8.29 -5.52
CA ASN A 137 16.07 8.91 -5.53
C ASN A 137 17.22 7.98 -5.07
N ARG A 138 16.91 6.77 -4.61
CA ARG A 138 17.90 5.76 -4.18
C ARG A 138 18.20 4.78 -5.31
N SER A 139 19.34 4.09 -5.25
CA SER A 139 19.62 2.96 -6.15
C SER A 139 18.79 1.72 -5.74
N ASP A 140 18.64 0.77 -6.65
CA ASP A 140 17.91 -0.47 -6.37
C ASP A 140 18.60 -1.29 -5.26
N GLU A 141 19.93 -1.32 -5.25
CA GLU A 141 20.73 -1.99 -4.21
C GLU A 141 20.50 -1.34 -2.84
N ALA A 142 20.48 -0.01 -2.79
CA ALA A 142 20.24 0.71 -1.55
C ALA A 142 18.82 0.49 -1.01
N ILE A 143 17.83 0.24 -1.88
CA ILE A 143 16.46 -0.09 -1.48
C ILE A 143 16.36 -1.55 -1.02
N ALA A 144 17.03 -2.45 -1.73
CA ALA A 144 17.01 -3.88 -1.43
C ALA A 144 17.76 -4.22 -0.13
N ASP A 145 18.69 -3.36 0.31
CA ASP A 145 19.42 -3.54 1.56
C ASP A 145 18.47 -3.69 2.76
N GLY A 146 18.58 -4.82 3.46
CA GLY A 146 17.71 -5.18 4.59
C GLY A 146 16.30 -5.68 4.24
N MET A 147 15.94 -5.78 2.95
CA MET A 147 14.65 -6.31 2.52
C MET A 147 14.69 -7.83 2.32
N SER A 148 13.58 -8.50 2.63
CA SER A 148 13.41 -9.93 2.31
C SER A 148 13.41 -10.15 0.79
N PRO A 149 14.16 -11.15 0.27
CA PRO A 149 14.20 -11.44 -1.18
C PRO A 149 12.83 -11.63 -1.83
N ALA A 150 11.83 -12.09 -1.07
CA ALA A 150 10.47 -12.31 -1.56
C ALA A 150 9.72 -11.01 -1.92
N ILE A 151 10.18 -9.84 -1.44
CA ILE A 151 9.49 -8.55 -1.62
C ILE A 151 10.27 -7.63 -2.57
N VAL A 152 11.59 -7.84 -2.70
CA VAL A 152 12.50 -6.96 -3.45
C VAL A 152 12.01 -6.71 -4.88
N ASP A 153 11.73 -7.77 -5.64
CA ASP A 153 11.39 -7.62 -7.06
C ASP A 153 10.08 -6.85 -7.27
N ASP A 154 9.05 -7.17 -6.46
CA ASP A 154 7.76 -6.49 -6.52
C ASP A 154 7.87 -5.02 -6.14
N TYR A 155 8.61 -4.72 -5.06
CA TYR A 155 8.79 -3.35 -4.59
C TYR A 155 9.63 -2.52 -5.58
N LEU A 156 10.73 -3.09 -6.10
CA LEU A 156 11.54 -2.43 -7.12
C LEU A 156 10.73 -2.20 -8.40
N GLY A 157 9.81 -3.10 -8.77
CA GLY A 157 8.86 -2.89 -9.86
C GLY A 157 8.04 -1.61 -9.68
N VAL A 158 7.45 -1.42 -8.49
CA VAL A 158 6.70 -0.20 -8.13
C VAL A 158 7.59 1.04 -8.20
N ILE A 159 8.79 0.99 -7.61
CA ILE A 159 9.69 2.16 -7.55
C ILE A 159 10.22 2.53 -8.94
N ARG A 160 10.55 1.57 -9.80
CA ARG A 160 10.98 1.85 -11.19
C ARG A 160 9.87 2.50 -12.01
N ALA A 161 8.62 2.07 -11.84
CA ALA A 161 7.46 2.73 -12.44
C ALA A 161 7.33 4.17 -11.91
N ALA A 162 7.44 4.35 -10.58
CA ALA A 162 7.35 5.66 -9.95
C ALA A 162 8.45 6.61 -10.43
N ARG A 163 9.70 6.15 -10.58
CA ARG A 163 10.80 6.95 -11.13
C ARG A 163 10.49 7.44 -12.54
N THR A 164 9.94 6.57 -13.39
CA THR A 164 9.57 6.94 -14.76
C THR A 164 8.47 8.00 -14.75
N ASN A 165 7.40 7.78 -13.99
CA ASN A 165 6.26 8.68 -13.94
C ASN A 165 6.60 10.02 -13.27
N LEU A 166 7.38 10.02 -12.19
CA LEU A 166 7.85 11.26 -11.54
C LEU A 166 8.59 12.17 -12.52
N LYS A 167 9.47 11.62 -13.38
CA LYS A 167 10.16 12.40 -14.42
C LYS A 167 9.19 12.99 -15.45
N LEU A 168 8.20 12.20 -15.88
CA LEU A 168 7.18 12.67 -16.83
C LEU A 168 6.35 13.82 -16.26
N CYS A 169 6.04 13.75 -14.97
CA CYS A 169 5.24 14.76 -14.25
C CYS A 169 6.06 15.98 -13.80
N GLY A 170 7.27 16.17 -14.36
CA GLY A 170 8.10 17.35 -14.09
C GLY A 170 8.88 17.31 -12.77
N HIS A 171 8.96 16.18 -12.07
CA HIS A 171 9.84 16.08 -10.90
C HIS A 171 11.31 16.23 -11.32
N GLY A 172 11.97 17.26 -10.80
CA GLY A 172 13.37 17.58 -11.13
C GLY A 172 13.54 18.51 -12.34
N ALA A 173 12.47 19.05 -12.92
CA ALA A 173 12.52 20.04 -14.01
C ALA A 173 12.88 21.48 -13.53
N ALA A 174 13.49 21.62 -12.35
CA ALA A 174 14.17 22.84 -11.95
C ALA A 174 15.65 22.71 -12.33
N GLY A 175 15.98 23.20 -13.52
CA GLY A 175 17.30 23.26 -14.15
C GLY A 175 17.20 23.74 -15.57
#